data_AF-A0A9K3LZW1-F1
#
_entry.id   AF-A0A9K3LZW1-F1
#
_cell.length_a   1.000
_cell.length_b   1.000
_cell.length_c   1.000
_cell.angle_alpha   90.00
_cell.angle_beta   90.00
_cell.angle_gamma   90.00
#
_symmetry.space_group_name_H-M   'P 1'
#
loop_
_entity.id
_entity.type
_entity.pdbx_description
1 polymer ?
#
loop_
_entity_poly.entity_id
_entity_poly.type
_entity_poly.pdbx_seq_one_letter_code
_entity_poly.pdbx_strand_id
1 'polypeptide(L)'
;MSFSSLLTSLNRPPLVLATGLALAGGLPALPVGSISLGLLQVSNLLAFGVNVVAVSVPGRLDGDQDERMRQGTLNPSNNSKPESANTPLQSSHDNDDTAAAKAAKLRLRSLVLPAGWAFSIWGAIYLGEATFCVAQLLDGSGLTSTLPAVAPGFVAANLVQSLWCASFRESYNEGWKKFVSVAMLGGTAYSLSTIMPTVMSLQSSAVSWYFVPLVMHFGWTTAATLVNLNGSVAMDASIKDSALVALGHGSAVLATGLGIGLTALGIAPPAYGMTIAWALLAVGNNTKANRESDALNNGAMVMKTLCFVGSAACAAVSAYSML
;
A
#
# COMPACT_ATOMS: atom_id res chain seq x y z
N MET A 1 -6.06 -19.35 28.21
CA MET A 1 -6.26 -18.61 26.95
C MET A 1 -5.58 -19.40 25.84
N SER A 2 -6.29 -19.79 24.78
CA SER A 2 -5.66 -20.50 23.64
C SER A 2 -4.79 -19.52 22.84
N PHE A 3 -3.78 -20.04 22.13
CA PHE A 3 -2.93 -19.24 21.24
C PHE A 3 -3.76 -18.48 20.18
N SER A 4 -4.80 -19.13 19.65
CA SER A 4 -5.77 -18.50 18.75
C SER A 4 -6.51 -17.32 19.41
N SER A 5 -6.99 -17.46 20.65
CA SER A 5 -7.68 -16.38 21.37
C SER A 5 -6.78 -15.16 21.64
N LEU A 6 -5.47 -15.39 21.86
CA LEU A 6 -4.49 -14.31 21.97
C LEU A 6 -4.31 -13.59 20.64
N LEU A 7 -4.12 -14.33 19.54
CA LEU A 7 -3.97 -13.75 18.19
C LEU A 7 -5.19 -12.93 17.77
N THR A 8 -6.40 -13.42 18.03
CA THR A 8 -7.64 -12.67 17.74
C THR A 8 -7.72 -11.38 18.57
N SER A 9 -7.27 -11.41 19.83
CA SER A 9 -7.26 -10.23 20.71
C SER A 9 -6.27 -9.17 20.25
N LEU A 10 -5.11 -9.60 19.74
CA LEU A 10 -4.10 -8.70 19.16
C LEU A 10 -4.56 -8.07 17.84
N ASN A 11 -5.50 -8.70 17.13
CA ASN A 11 -5.99 -8.27 15.82
C ASN A 11 -7.24 -7.38 15.88
N ARG A 12 -7.50 -6.71 17.00
CA ARG A 12 -8.65 -5.81 17.12
C ARG A 12 -8.35 -4.47 16.45
N PRO A 13 -9.25 -3.90 15.63
CA PRO A 13 -9.00 -2.65 14.91
C PRO A 13 -8.47 -1.47 15.76
N PRO A 14 -9.01 -1.19 16.98
CA PRO A 14 -8.46 -0.13 17.83
C PRO A 14 -7.02 -0.39 18.25
N LEU A 15 -6.69 -1.64 18.57
CA LEU A 15 -5.35 -2.03 19.00
C LEU A 15 -4.37 -1.93 17.84
N VAL A 16 -4.72 -2.50 16.68
CA VAL A 16 -3.90 -2.42 15.46
C VAL A 16 -3.64 -0.96 15.07
N LEU A 17 -4.68 -0.12 15.09
CA LEU A 17 -4.52 1.31 14.81
C LEU A 17 -3.62 2.00 15.83
N ALA A 18 -3.86 1.80 17.13
CA ALA A 18 -3.06 2.42 18.19
C ALA A 18 -1.58 1.98 18.12
N THR A 19 -1.32 0.68 17.93
CA THR A 19 0.03 0.14 17.77
C THR A 19 0.69 0.70 16.52
N GLY A 20 0.00 0.75 15.38
CA GLY A 20 0.56 1.31 14.15
C GLY A 20 0.90 2.79 14.26
N LEU A 21 0.03 3.59 14.90
CA LEU A 21 0.31 5.01 15.17
C LEU A 21 1.50 5.19 16.13
N ALA A 22 1.58 4.38 17.18
CA ALA A 22 2.68 4.42 18.13
C ALA A 22 4.01 4.04 17.48
N LEU A 23 4.03 3.03 16.60
CA LEU A 23 5.22 2.65 15.84
C LEU A 23 5.62 3.74 14.84
N ALA A 24 4.67 4.23 14.05
CA ALA A 24 4.93 5.22 13.02
C ALA A 24 5.45 6.55 13.59
N GLY A 25 4.90 7.02 14.72
CA GLY A 25 5.32 8.27 15.36
C GLY A 25 6.47 8.11 16.36
N GLY A 26 6.53 6.98 17.06
CA GLY A 26 7.48 6.77 18.15
C GLY A 26 8.86 6.34 17.68
N LEU A 27 8.95 5.33 16.80
CA LEU A 27 10.24 4.78 16.38
C LEU A 27 11.11 5.79 15.63
N PRO A 28 10.61 6.53 14.61
CA PRO A 28 11.43 7.54 13.92
C PRO A 28 11.91 8.68 14.81
N ALA A 29 11.26 8.91 15.96
CA ALA A 29 11.64 9.95 16.92
C ALA A 29 12.64 9.49 17.98
N LEU A 30 13.03 8.20 17.98
CA LEU A 30 13.95 7.67 19.00
C LEU A 30 15.37 8.25 18.86
N PRO A 31 15.99 8.70 19.97
CA PRO A 31 17.40 9.07 19.96
C PRO A 31 18.26 7.79 19.86
N VAL A 32 18.77 7.52 18.66
CA VAL A 32 19.55 6.29 18.39
C VAL A 32 21.03 6.38 18.76
N GLY A 33 21.51 7.53 19.25
CA GLY A 33 22.94 7.78 19.47
C GLY A 33 23.63 6.82 20.44
N SER A 34 22.88 6.08 21.25
CA SER A 34 23.37 5.05 22.19
C SER A 34 23.10 3.61 21.74
N ILE A 35 22.42 3.40 20.61
CA ILE A 35 22.09 2.05 20.12
C ILE A 35 23.29 1.50 19.35
N SER A 36 23.76 0.31 19.74
CA SER A 36 24.87 -0.34 19.03
C SER A 36 24.52 -0.64 17.58
N LEU A 37 25.52 -0.56 16.69
CA LEU A 37 25.35 -0.85 15.26
C LEU A 37 24.77 -2.26 15.02
N GLY A 38 25.27 -3.26 15.75
CA GLY A 38 24.77 -4.64 15.66
C GLY A 38 23.28 -4.75 15.97
N LEU A 39 22.79 -4.00 16.97
CA LEU A 39 21.38 -3.98 17.30
C LEU A 39 20.53 -3.32 16.21
N LEU A 40 21.02 -2.25 15.55
CA LEU A 40 20.33 -1.64 14.41
C LEU A 40 20.24 -2.60 13.22
N GLN A 41 21.35 -3.27 12.89
CA GLN A 41 21.42 -4.26 11.81
C GLN A 41 20.43 -5.41 12.05
N VAL A 42 20.44 -6.00 13.25
CA VAL A 42 19.53 -7.08 13.64
C VAL A 42 18.08 -6.60 13.64
N SER A 43 17.81 -5.39 14.13
CA SER A 43 16.45 -4.83 14.14
C SER A 43 15.90 -4.64 12.72
N ASN A 44 16.70 -4.12 11.79
CA ASN A 44 16.33 -4.00 10.38
C ASN A 44 15.99 -5.37 9.78
N LEU A 45 16.87 -6.35 9.97
CA LEU A 45 16.69 -7.70 9.43
C LEU A 45 15.43 -8.39 10.01
N LEU A 46 15.22 -8.29 11.32
CA LEU A 46 14.06 -8.88 11.98
C LEU A 46 12.75 -8.20 11.56
N ALA A 47 12.72 -6.86 11.51
CA ALA A 47 11.53 -6.13 11.09
C ALA A 47 11.15 -6.46 9.64
N PHE A 48 12.15 -6.49 8.74
CA PHE A 48 11.95 -6.91 7.36
C PHE A 48 11.48 -8.37 7.26
N GLY A 49 12.09 -9.29 8.00
CA GLY A 49 11.66 -10.69 8.04
C GLY A 49 10.22 -10.87 8.53
N VAL A 50 9.81 -10.14 9.58
CA VAL A 50 8.43 -10.12 10.06
C VAL A 50 7.48 -9.61 8.98
N ASN A 51 7.86 -8.55 8.27
CA ASN A 51 7.07 -8.02 7.16
C ASN A 51 6.89 -9.05 6.05
N VAL A 52 7.98 -9.65 5.56
CA VAL A 52 7.95 -10.70 4.53
C VAL A 52 7.00 -11.83 4.92
N VAL A 53 7.07 -12.30 6.16
CA VAL A 53 6.16 -13.35 6.66
C VAL A 53 4.71 -12.86 6.68
N ALA A 54 4.46 -11.65 7.20
CA ALA A 54 3.11 -11.08 7.30
C ALA A 54 2.45 -10.92 5.93
N VAL A 55 3.18 -10.43 4.92
CA VAL A 55 2.64 -10.21 3.57
C VAL A 55 2.57 -11.46 2.71
N SER A 56 3.35 -12.50 3.04
CA SER A 56 3.26 -13.79 2.35
C SER A 56 1.97 -14.54 2.67
N VAL A 57 1.37 -14.24 3.83
CA VAL A 57 0.18 -14.93 4.35
C VAL A 57 -0.83 -13.89 4.92
N PRO A 58 -1.33 -12.93 4.11
CA PRO A 58 -2.19 -11.86 4.61
C PRO A 58 -3.51 -12.41 5.16
N GLY A 59 -3.96 -11.90 6.30
CA GLY A 59 -5.24 -12.30 6.92
C GLY A 59 -5.34 -13.76 7.40
N ARG A 60 -4.27 -14.56 7.27
CA ARG A 60 -4.27 -16.02 7.47
C ARG A 60 -3.52 -16.50 8.71
N LEU A 61 -2.83 -15.63 9.45
CA LEU A 61 -1.99 -16.04 10.59
C LEU A 61 -2.75 -16.72 11.74
N ASP A 62 -4.06 -16.51 11.87
CA ASP A 62 -4.92 -17.20 12.83
C ASP A 62 -5.95 -18.15 12.17
N GLY A 63 -5.82 -18.37 10.86
CA GLY A 63 -6.65 -19.31 10.11
C GLY A 63 -8.04 -18.79 9.72
N ASP A 64 -8.48 -17.60 10.13
CA ASP A 64 -9.85 -17.09 9.86
C ASP A 64 -10.17 -17.08 8.35
N GLN A 65 -9.25 -16.55 7.54
CA GLN A 65 -9.41 -16.55 6.08
C GLN A 65 -9.31 -17.95 5.47
N ASP A 66 -8.51 -18.86 6.03
CA ASP A 66 -8.36 -20.24 5.56
C ASP A 66 -9.57 -21.12 5.91
N GLU A 67 -10.13 -20.93 7.10
CA GLU A 67 -11.35 -21.57 7.57
C GLU A 67 -12.53 -21.15 6.68
N ARG A 68 -12.60 -19.87 6.31
CA ARG A 68 -13.62 -19.33 5.41
C ARG A 68 -13.44 -19.75 3.95
N MET A 69 -12.21 -19.86 3.48
CA MET A 69 -11.90 -20.46 2.16
C MET A 69 -12.38 -21.92 2.11
N ARG A 70 -12.16 -22.69 3.19
CA ARG A 70 -12.64 -24.08 3.31
C ARG A 70 -14.17 -24.18 3.43
N GLN A 71 -14.81 -23.20 4.05
CA GLN A 71 -16.27 -23.09 4.15
C GLN A 71 -16.94 -22.60 2.85
N GLY A 72 -16.18 -22.34 1.78
CA GLY A 72 -16.72 -21.94 0.48
C GLY A 72 -17.17 -20.49 0.39
N THR A 73 -17.07 -19.72 1.48
CA THR A 73 -17.53 -18.33 1.58
C THR A 73 -16.66 -17.33 0.80
N LEU A 74 -15.47 -17.76 0.35
CA LEU A 74 -14.52 -16.98 -0.43
C LEU A 74 -14.10 -17.67 -1.74
N ASN A 75 -14.82 -18.70 -2.19
CA ASN A 75 -14.41 -19.50 -3.34
C ASN A 75 -14.69 -18.79 -4.69
N PRO A 76 -13.66 -18.34 -5.44
CA PRO A 76 -13.86 -17.65 -6.72
C PRO A 76 -14.43 -18.56 -7.83
N SER A 77 -14.42 -19.89 -7.64
CA SER A 77 -15.01 -20.84 -8.58
C SER A 77 -16.53 -21.01 -8.43
N ASN A 78 -17.13 -20.44 -7.38
CA ASN A 78 -18.59 -20.44 -7.20
C ASN A 78 -19.29 -19.26 -7.88
N ASN A 79 -18.58 -18.51 -8.73
CA ASN A 79 -19.23 -17.77 -9.81
C ASN A 79 -19.84 -18.80 -10.75
N SER A 80 -21.17 -18.92 -10.72
CA SER A 80 -21.94 -19.41 -11.86
C SER A 80 -21.28 -18.93 -13.16
N LYS A 81 -20.98 -19.88 -14.06
CA LYS A 81 -20.37 -19.66 -15.38
C LYS A 81 -20.87 -18.35 -16.02
N PRO A 82 -20.03 -17.61 -16.75
CA PRO A 82 -20.51 -16.51 -17.58
C PRO A 82 -21.35 -17.14 -18.70
N GLU A 83 -22.65 -17.17 -18.50
CA GLU A 83 -23.59 -17.40 -19.59
C GLU A 83 -23.43 -16.23 -20.56
N SER A 84 -23.42 -16.58 -21.84
CA SER A 84 -23.07 -15.76 -23.00
C SER A 84 -23.44 -14.28 -22.89
N ALA A 85 -22.51 -13.43 -23.37
CA ALA A 85 -22.72 -12.01 -23.61
C ALA A 85 -24.00 -11.76 -24.44
N ASN A 86 -25.10 -11.40 -23.78
CA ASN A 86 -26.23 -10.56 -24.25
C ASN A 86 -27.46 -10.66 -23.33
N THR A 87 -27.28 -10.64 -22.00
CA THR A 87 -28.43 -10.60 -21.07
C THR A 87 -28.26 -9.39 -20.15
N PRO A 88 -29.25 -8.47 -20.06
CA PRO A 88 -29.21 -7.37 -19.10
C PRO A 88 -29.06 -7.97 -17.69
N LEU A 89 -28.28 -7.33 -16.81
CA LEU A 89 -28.13 -7.69 -15.40
C LEU A 89 -29.52 -7.84 -14.75
N GLN A 90 -30.05 -9.06 -14.78
CA GLN A 90 -31.32 -9.41 -14.21
C GLN A 90 -31.04 -9.88 -12.78
N SER A 91 -31.64 -9.16 -11.85
CA SER A 91 -31.69 -9.46 -10.42
C SER A 91 -32.07 -10.92 -10.20
N SER A 92 -31.10 -11.75 -9.82
CA SER A 92 -31.34 -13.13 -9.38
C SER A 92 -31.11 -13.22 -7.88
N HIS A 93 -32.22 -13.40 -7.17
CA HIS A 93 -32.36 -13.96 -5.83
C HIS A 93 -31.37 -13.54 -4.74
N ASP A 94 -31.78 -12.47 -4.06
CA ASP A 94 -31.46 -12.17 -2.66
C ASP A 94 -31.64 -13.42 -1.77
N ASN A 95 -30.60 -13.81 -1.02
CA ASN A 95 -30.69 -14.18 0.41
C ASN A 95 -29.40 -14.75 1.03
N ASP A 96 -28.24 -14.79 0.37
CA ASP A 96 -27.01 -15.30 1.02
C ASP A 96 -25.72 -14.55 0.63
N ASP A 97 -25.82 -13.26 0.27
CA ASP A 97 -24.65 -12.41 0.10
C ASP A 97 -24.02 -12.10 1.46
N THR A 98 -22.98 -12.86 1.82
CA THR A 98 -22.18 -12.59 3.01
C THR A 98 -21.65 -11.15 3.01
N ALA A 99 -21.48 -10.54 4.20
CA ALA A 99 -21.04 -9.14 4.30
C ALA A 99 -19.69 -8.89 3.58
N ALA A 100 -18.83 -9.90 3.51
CA ALA A 100 -17.61 -9.92 2.70
C ALA A 100 -17.87 -9.80 1.19
N ALA A 101 -18.82 -10.56 0.65
CA ALA A 101 -19.20 -10.49 -0.77
C ALA A 101 -19.77 -9.11 -1.13
N LYS A 102 -20.64 -8.57 -0.26
CA LYS A 102 -21.17 -7.22 -0.39
C LYS A 102 -20.07 -6.16 -0.35
N ALA A 103 -19.13 -6.25 0.60
CA ALA A 103 -18.01 -5.31 0.71
C ALA A 103 -17.09 -5.39 -0.52
N ALA A 104 -16.81 -6.59 -1.03
CA ALA A 104 -16.03 -6.79 -2.25
C ALA A 104 -16.69 -6.14 -3.48
N LYS A 105 -18.00 -6.34 -3.66
CA LYS A 105 -18.78 -5.68 -4.72
C LYS A 105 -18.74 -4.16 -4.60
N LEU A 106 -18.93 -3.63 -3.39
CA LEU A 106 -18.92 -2.18 -3.15
C LEU A 106 -17.54 -1.55 -3.41
N ARG A 107 -16.43 -2.26 -3.14
CA ARG A 107 -15.08 -1.78 -3.50
C ARG A 107 -14.89 -1.56 -5.00
N LEU A 108 -15.60 -2.32 -5.85
CA LEU A 108 -15.53 -2.15 -7.31
C LEU A 108 -16.15 -0.83 -7.79
N ARG A 109 -16.93 -0.14 -6.95
CA ARG A 109 -17.41 1.22 -7.23
C ARG A 109 -16.28 2.26 -7.24
N SER A 110 -15.14 1.96 -6.61
CA SER A 110 -13.94 2.82 -6.65
C SER A 110 -13.43 3.02 -8.09
N LEU A 111 -13.12 4.26 -8.45
CA LEU A 111 -12.42 4.57 -9.71
C LEU A 111 -10.93 4.27 -9.65
N VAL A 112 -10.36 4.19 -8.45
CA VAL A 112 -8.92 3.99 -8.23
C VAL A 112 -8.67 2.52 -7.98
N LEU A 113 -8.60 1.74 -9.06
CA LEU A 113 -8.33 0.30 -9.02
C LEU A 113 -7.13 0.02 -9.93
N PRO A 114 -5.96 -0.37 -9.40
CA PRO A 114 -4.80 -0.67 -10.22
C PRO A 114 -4.98 -1.97 -11.03
N ALA A 115 -4.33 -2.05 -12.19
CA ALA A 115 -4.21 -3.29 -12.95
C ALA A 115 -3.44 -4.37 -12.17
N GLY A 116 -3.74 -5.65 -12.41
CA GLY A 116 -3.09 -6.75 -11.69
C GLY A 116 -1.56 -6.78 -11.82
N TRP A 117 -1.02 -6.35 -12.96
CA TRP A 117 0.43 -6.27 -13.16
C TRP A 117 1.12 -5.23 -12.26
N ALA A 118 0.39 -4.25 -11.73
CA ALA A 118 0.94 -3.19 -10.90
C ALA A 118 1.67 -3.75 -9.68
N PHE A 119 1.16 -4.85 -9.14
CA PHE A 119 1.68 -5.51 -7.95
C PHE A 119 3.00 -6.24 -8.18
N SER A 120 3.49 -6.37 -9.42
CA SER A 120 4.83 -6.91 -9.68
C SER A 120 5.95 -6.03 -9.09
N ILE A 121 5.66 -4.76 -8.82
CA ILE A 121 6.60 -3.83 -8.15
C ILE A 121 7.07 -4.34 -6.79
N TRP A 122 6.23 -5.12 -6.08
CA TRP A 122 6.62 -5.72 -4.81
C TRP A 122 7.82 -6.65 -4.96
N GLY A 123 7.97 -7.35 -6.08
CA GLY A 123 9.15 -8.17 -6.34
C GLY A 123 10.44 -7.35 -6.34
N ALA A 124 10.44 -6.19 -6.98
CA ALA A 124 11.58 -5.28 -7.00
C ALA A 124 11.85 -4.66 -5.61
N ILE A 125 10.80 -4.24 -4.90
CA ILE A 125 10.91 -3.67 -3.54
C ILE A 125 11.51 -4.70 -2.58
N TYR A 126 10.89 -5.88 -2.43
CA TYR A 126 11.34 -6.88 -1.45
C TYR A 126 12.71 -7.46 -1.79
N LEU A 127 13.02 -7.69 -3.07
CA LEU A 127 14.35 -8.17 -3.46
C LEU A 127 15.44 -7.13 -3.15
N GLY A 128 15.15 -5.86 -3.43
CA GLY A 128 16.08 -4.77 -3.14
C GLY A 128 16.23 -4.52 -1.62
N GLU A 129 15.15 -4.56 -0.86
CA GLU A 129 15.19 -4.42 0.60
C GLU A 129 15.90 -5.60 1.27
N ALA A 130 15.75 -6.82 0.75
CA ALA A 130 16.55 -7.96 1.17
C ALA A 130 18.04 -7.72 0.91
N THR A 131 18.37 -7.18 -0.27
CA THR A 131 19.74 -6.80 -0.62
C THR A 131 20.29 -5.74 0.34
N PHE A 132 19.52 -4.71 0.66
CA PHE A 132 19.87 -3.70 1.67
C PHE A 132 20.13 -4.35 3.04
N CYS A 133 19.22 -5.23 3.49
CA CYS A 133 19.31 -5.90 4.79
C CYS A 133 20.51 -6.84 4.92
N VAL A 134 20.92 -7.50 3.83
CA VAL A 134 22.11 -8.35 3.79
C VAL A 134 23.38 -7.50 3.68
N ALA A 135 23.40 -6.50 2.79
CA ALA A 135 24.59 -5.69 2.54
C ALA A 135 25.02 -4.88 3.77
N GLN A 136 24.08 -4.42 4.60
CA GLN A 136 24.41 -3.73 5.85
C GLN A 136 25.17 -4.62 6.85
N LEU A 137 25.13 -5.96 6.70
CA LEU A 137 25.86 -6.92 7.54
C LEU A 137 27.27 -7.22 7.02
N LEU A 138 27.57 -6.83 5.78
CA LEU A 138 28.86 -7.07 5.14
C LEU A 138 29.80 -5.89 5.41
N ASP A 139 31.00 -6.20 5.87
CA ASP A 139 32.08 -5.22 6.03
C ASP A 139 32.41 -4.59 4.67
N GLY A 140 32.60 -3.27 4.66
CA GLY A 140 32.96 -2.52 3.44
C GLY A 140 31.79 -2.07 2.56
N SER A 141 30.54 -2.38 2.90
CA SER A 141 29.36 -1.90 2.13
C SER A 141 29.15 -0.39 2.20
N GLY A 142 29.77 0.30 3.17
CA GLY A 142 29.59 1.74 3.41
C GLY A 142 28.23 2.12 4.01
N LEU A 143 27.33 1.16 4.24
CA LEU A 143 25.98 1.40 4.77
C LEU A 143 25.95 1.61 6.28
N THR A 144 26.92 1.05 7.01
CA THR A 144 26.92 1.02 8.48
C THR A 144 26.86 2.40 9.12
N SER A 145 27.52 3.41 8.52
CA SER A 145 27.49 4.81 8.99
C SER A 145 26.13 5.48 8.82
N THR A 146 25.27 4.97 7.94
CA THR A 146 23.94 5.53 7.63
C THR A 146 22.84 4.93 8.51
N LEU A 147 23.07 3.75 9.08
CA LEU A 147 22.05 2.98 9.80
C LEU A 147 21.41 3.73 10.97
N PRO A 148 22.12 4.53 11.78
CA PRO A 148 21.46 5.29 12.84
C PRO A 148 20.34 6.20 12.31
N ALA A 149 20.53 6.82 11.15
CA ALA A 149 19.53 7.71 10.57
C ALA A 149 18.41 6.97 9.81
N VAL A 150 18.69 5.76 9.30
CA VAL A 150 17.78 5.03 8.41
C VAL A 150 16.97 3.96 9.16
N ALA A 151 17.60 3.23 10.08
CA ALA A 151 17.01 2.06 10.71
C ALA A 151 15.69 2.36 11.45
N PRO A 152 15.52 3.46 12.21
CA PRO A 152 14.27 3.71 12.93
C PRO A 152 13.05 3.85 12.00
N GLY A 153 13.20 4.61 10.92
CA GLY A 153 12.15 4.78 9.92
C GLY A 153 11.87 3.50 9.14
N PHE A 154 12.92 2.76 8.75
CA PHE A 154 12.77 1.50 8.03
C PHE A 154 12.13 0.39 8.88
N VAL A 155 12.53 0.25 10.15
CA VAL A 155 11.90 -0.69 11.09
C VAL A 155 10.44 -0.33 11.32
N ALA A 156 10.14 0.96 11.55
CA ALA A 156 8.77 1.42 11.72
C ALA A 156 7.91 1.09 10.50
N ALA A 157 8.39 1.40 9.30
CA ALA A 157 7.70 1.10 8.05
C ALA A 157 7.38 -0.40 7.93
N ASN A 158 8.37 -1.27 8.19
CA ASN A 158 8.18 -2.70 8.08
C ASN A 158 7.15 -3.25 9.07
N LEU A 159 7.19 -2.80 10.33
CA LEU A 159 6.25 -3.25 11.35
C LEU A 159 4.84 -2.70 11.11
N VAL A 160 4.70 -1.44 10.70
CA VAL A 160 3.41 -0.83 10.40
C VAL A 160 2.76 -1.48 9.16
N GLN A 161 3.53 -1.81 8.13
CA GLN A 161 3.02 -2.57 6.99
C GLN A 161 2.69 -4.03 7.37
N SER A 162 3.40 -4.63 8.31
CA SER A 162 3.00 -5.94 8.85
C SER A 162 1.60 -5.87 9.47
N LEU A 163 1.31 -4.78 10.20
CA LEU A 163 -0.02 -4.52 10.77
C LEU A 163 -1.09 -4.21 9.71
N TRP A 164 -0.72 -3.65 8.55
CA TRP A 164 -1.67 -3.47 7.44
C TRP A 164 -2.35 -4.78 7.03
N CYS A 165 -1.65 -5.93 7.10
CA CYS A 165 -2.19 -7.24 6.74
C CYS A 165 -3.39 -7.67 7.61
N ALA A 166 -3.54 -7.11 8.81
CA ALA A 166 -4.71 -7.31 9.67
C ALA A 166 -6.01 -6.81 9.02
N SER A 167 -5.91 -5.73 8.23
CA SER A 167 -7.06 -5.03 7.66
C SER A 167 -7.79 -5.82 6.55
N PHE A 168 -7.25 -6.95 6.11
CA PHE A 168 -7.90 -7.83 5.14
C PHE A 168 -9.04 -8.67 5.72
N ARG A 169 -9.20 -8.69 7.05
CA ARG A 169 -10.30 -9.37 7.71
C ARG A 169 -11.63 -8.65 7.50
N GLU A 170 -12.71 -9.43 7.47
CA GLU A 170 -14.06 -8.87 7.34
C GLU A 170 -14.43 -7.92 8.48
N SER A 171 -13.92 -8.16 9.69
CA SER A 171 -14.17 -7.31 10.85
C SER A 171 -13.73 -5.85 10.64
N TYR A 172 -12.89 -5.58 9.65
CA TYR A 172 -12.46 -4.25 9.24
C TYR A 172 -13.33 -3.61 8.16
N ASN A 173 -14.27 -4.32 7.54
CA ASN A 173 -15.06 -3.78 6.42
C ASN A 173 -16.18 -2.82 6.83
N GLU A 174 -16.38 -2.58 8.13
CA GLU A 174 -17.52 -1.84 8.67
C GLU A 174 -17.13 -0.56 9.42
N GLY A 175 -18.01 0.44 9.36
CA GLY A 175 -17.88 1.69 10.11
C GLY A 175 -16.55 2.39 9.85
N TRP A 176 -15.88 2.85 10.91
CA TRP A 176 -14.58 3.51 10.82
C TRP A 176 -13.41 2.53 10.56
N LYS A 177 -13.61 1.23 10.83
CA LYS A 177 -12.52 0.22 10.84
C LYS A 177 -11.92 0.02 9.45
N LYS A 178 -12.69 0.29 8.40
CA LYS A 178 -12.24 0.21 7.00
C LYS A 178 -11.08 1.16 6.70
N PHE A 179 -10.97 2.25 7.45
CA PHE A 179 -9.87 3.21 7.32
C PHE A 179 -8.58 2.79 8.02
N VAL A 180 -8.54 1.67 8.76
CA VAL A 180 -7.29 1.19 9.36
C VAL A 180 -6.27 0.82 8.27
N SER A 181 -6.71 0.25 7.14
CA SER A 181 -5.82 -0.02 6.01
C SER A 181 -5.13 1.26 5.51
N VAL A 182 -5.89 2.35 5.39
CA VAL A 182 -5.39 3.67 5.00
C VAL A 182 -4.36 4.18 6.01
N ALA A 183 -4.66 4.08 7.30
CA ALA A 183 -3.76 4.52 8.36
C ALA A 183 -2.44 3.72 8.38
N MET A 184 -2.48 2.40 8.17
CA MET A 184 -1.25 1.59 8.17
C MET A 184 -0.38 1.85 6.93
N LEU A 185 -0.96 1.95 5.73
CA LEU A 185 -0.18 2.30 4.54
C LEU A 185 0.34 3.74 4.59
N GLY A 186 -0.46 4.68 5.09
CA GLY A 186 -0.04 6.06 5.30
C GLY A 186 1.05 6.18 6.36
N GLY A 187 0.95 5.40 7.45
CA GLY A 187 1.99 5.28 8.46
C GLY A 187 3.28 4.69 7.92
N THR A 188 3.19 3.66 7.06
CA THR A 188 4.35 3.09 6.36
C THR A 188 5.04 4.14 5.48
N ALA A 189 4.26 4.86 4.66
CA ALA A 189 4.78 5.94 3.83
C ALA A 189 5.41 7.06 4.67
N TYR A 190 4.77 7.46 5.78
CA TYR A 190 5.32 8.43 6.71
C TYR A 190 6.65 7.97 7.29
N SER A 191 6.74 6.74 7.81
CA SER A 191 7.98 6.20 8.36
C SER A 191 9.12 6.13 7.35
N LEU A 192 8.83 5.84 6.08
CA LEU A 192 9.85 5.91 5.02
C LEU A 192 10.17 7.35 4.62
N SER A 193 9.24 8.29 4.75
CA SER A 193 9.52 9.70 4.48
C SER A 193 10.57 10.28 5.43
N THR A 194 10.65 9.79 6.67
CA THR A 194 11.61 10.31 7.67
C THR A 194 13.06 10.01 7.34
N ILE A 195 13.32 8.99 6.51
CA ILE A 195 14.70 8.62 6.11
C ILE A 195 15.14 9.36 4.83
N MET A 196 14.22 10.04 4.14
CA MET A 196 14.52 10.72 2.87
C MET A 196 15.62 11.78 2.97
N PRO A 197 15.75 12.60 4.04
CA PRO A 197 16.86 13.55 4.14
C PRO A 197 18.24 12.88 4.07
N THR A 198 18.39 11.71 4.69
CA THR A 198 19.64 10.91 4.62
C THR A 198 19.81 10.28 3.24
N VAL A 199 18.74 9.76 2.64
CA VAL A 199 18.83 9.17 1.30
C VAL A 199 19.21 10.23 0.26
N MET A 200 18.64 11.44 0.36
CA MET A 200 18.95 12.56 -0.54
C MET A 200 20.40 13.01 -0.41
N SER A 201 20.97 13.07 0.80
CA SER A 201 22.38 13.45 0.98
C SER A 201 23.36 12.40 0.44
N LEU A 202 22.89 11.18 0.19
CA LEU A 202 23.68 10.06 -0.33
C LEU A 202 23.47 9.82 -1.83
N GLN A 203 22.67 10.62 -2.54
CA GLN A 203 22.26 10.32 -3.92
C GLN A 203 23.45 10.16 -4.89
N SER A 204 24.54 10.92 -4.70
CA SER A 204 25.76 10.83 -5.51
C SER A 204 26.81 9.84 -4.96
N SER A 205 26.50 9.12 -3.88
CA SER A 205 27.43 8.16 -3.27
C SER A 205 27.36 6.79 -3.95
N ALA A 206 28.42 6.00 -3.82
CA ALA A 206 28.46 4.62 -4.32
C ALA A 206 27.44 3.68 -3.66
N VAL A 207 26.85 4.09 -2.53
CA VAL A 207 25.86 3.30 -1.78
C VAL A 207 24.41 3.69 -2.10
N SER A 208 24.19 4.72 -2.93
CA SER A 208 22.85 5.27 -3.23
C SER A 208 21.88 4.21 -3.76
N TRP A 209 22.38 3.26 -4.54
CA TRP A 209 21.57 2.21 -5.15
C TRP A 209 20.90 1.29 -4.13
N TYR A 210 21.49 1.10 -2.94
CA TYR A 210 20.88 0.30 -1.87
C TYR A 210 19.58 0.92 -1.32
N PHE A 211 19.40 2.24 -1.48
CA PHE A 211 18.22 2.96 -1.00
C PHE A 211 17.09 3.05 -2.02
N VAL A 212 17.36 2.79 -3.30
CA VAL A 212 16.34 2.76 -4.36
C VAL A 212 15.11 1.93 -3.98
N PRO A 213 15.22 0.68 -3.48
CA PRO A 213 14.04 -0.11 -3.09
C PRO A 213 13.25 0.52 -1.92
N LEU A 214 13.90 1.17 -0.96
CA LEU A 214 13.24 1.86 0.15
C LEU A 214 12.46 3.09 -0.36
N VAL A 215 13.03 3.80 -1.34
CA VAL A 215 12.37 4.94 -2.01
C VAL A 215 11.18 4.47 -2.85
N MET A 216 11.33 3.35 -3.56
CA MET A 216 10.22 2.72 -4.28
C MET A 216 9.11 2.30 -3.32
N HIS A 217 9.46 1.72 -2.17
CA HIS A 217 8.51 1.37 -1.14
C HIS A 217 7.74 2.60 -0.62
N PHE A 218 8.44 3.72 -0.41
CA PHE A 218 7.80 4.98 -0.03
C PHE A 218 6.80 5.47 -1.09
N GLY A 219 7.21 5.52 -2.36
CA GLY A 219 6.31 5.92 -3.45
C GLY A 219 5.10 5.01 -3.59
N TRP A 220 5.32 3.70 -3.52
CA TRP A 220 4.25 2.71 -3.69
C TRP A 220 3.24 2.77 -2.54
N THR A 221 3.69 2.85 -1.29
CA THR A 221 2.79 2.96 -0.12
C THR A 221 2.04 4.28 -0.08
N THR A 222 2.63 5.36 -0.61
CA THR A 222 1.94 6.64 -0.80
C THR A 222 0.75 6.49 -1.77
N ALA A 223 0.97 5.90 -2.95
CA ALA A 223 -0.10 5.64 -3.90
C ALA A 223 -1.13 4.63 -3.36
N ALA A 224 -0.67 3.55 -2.71
CA ALA A 224 -1.54 2.53 -2.13
C ALA A 224 -2.44 3.08 -1.01
N THR A 225 -1.98 4.08 -0.26
CA THR A 225 -2.80 4.81 0.73
C THR A 225 -4.03 5.43 0.07
N LEU A 226 -3.84 6.09 -1.08
CA LEU A 226 -4.94 6.71 -1.83
C LEU A 226 -5.89 5.66 -2.43
N VAL A 227 -5.36 4.55 -2.95
CA VAL A 227 -6.17 3.41 -3.41
C VAL A 227 -7.05 2.89 -2.26
N ASN A 228 -6.47 2.68 -1.08
CA ASN A 228 -7.19 2.16 0.08
C ASN A 228 -8.20 3.17 0.62
N LEU A 229 -7.94 4.47 0.53
CA LEU A 229 -8.90 5.51 0.89
C LEU A 229 -10.14 5.44 -0.02
N ASN A 230 -9.93 5.36 -1.33
CA ASN A 230 -11.03 5.23 -2.28
C ASN A 230 -11.84 3.95 -2.06
N GLY A 231 -11.17 2.82 -1.86
CA GLY A 231 -11.83 1.55 -1.53
C GLY A 231 -12.62 1.62 -0.22
N SER A 232 -12.07 2.30 0.80
CA SER A 232 -12.72 2.49 2.11
C SER A 232 -14.00 3.32 2.02
N VAL A 233 -13.97 4.40 1.25
CA VAL A 233 -15.16 5.23 1.02
C VAL A 233 -16.19 4.48 0.15
N ALA A 234 -15.75 3.77 -0.89
CA ALA A 234 -16.61 3.00 -1.79
C ALA A 234 -17.39 1.87 -1.09
N MET A 235 -16.85 1.31 0.00
CA MET A 235 -17.53 0.32 0.84
C MET A 235 -18.79 0.85 1.56
N ASP A 236 -19.05 2.15 1.50
CA ASP A 236 -20.29 2.74 1.99
C ASP A 236 -21.30 2.93 0.84
N ALA A 237 -22.36 2.13 0.86
CA ALA A 237 -23.41 2.19 -0.16
C ALA A 237 -24.19 3.51 -0.16
N SER A 238 -24.17 4.28 0.94
CA SER A 238 -24.87 5.57 1.03
C SER A 238 -24.14 6.70 0.29
N ILE A 239 -22.86 6.52 -0.02
CA ILE A 239 -22.06 7.52 -0.71
C ILE A 239 -22.46 7.59 -2.17
N LYS A 240 -22.77 8.80 -2.65
CA LYS A 240 -23.15 9.06 -4.04
C LYS A 240 -21.99 8.80 -4.99
N ASP A 241 -22.29 8.30 -6.18
CA ASP A 241 -21.29 8.03 -7.22
C ASP A 241 -20.51 9.28 -7.62
N SER A 242 -21.14 10.45 -7.67
CA SER A 242 -20.44 11.73 -7.95
C SER A 242 -19.36 12.06 -6.92
N ALA A 243 -19.58 11.71 -5.64
CA ALA A 243 -18.57 11.88 -4.60
C ALA A 243 -17.41 10.89 -4.76
N LEU A 244 -17.70 9.65 -5.18
CA LEU A 244 -16.65 8.66 -5.51
C LEU A 244 -15.84 9.09 -6.74
N VAL A 245 -16.48 9.68 -7.75
CA VAL A 245 -15.80 10.26 -8.91
C VAL A 245 -14.87 11.39 -8.50
N ALA A 246 -15.37 12.35 -7.72
CA ALA A 246 -14.57 13.47 -7.22
C ALA A 246 -13.38 13.00 -6.36
N LEU A 247 -13.59 12.02 -5.48
CA LEU A 247 -12.52 11.43 -4.67
C LEU A 247 -11.47 10.74 -5.54
N GLY A 248 -11.90 9.97 -6.56
CA GLY A 248 -11.00 9.29 -7.48
C GLY A 248 -10.12 10.26 -8.27
N HIS A 249 -10.73 11.29 -8.87
CA HIS A 249 -10.00 12.33 -9.60
C HIS A 249 -9.06 13.12 -8.68
N GLY A 250 -9.55 13.52 -7.51
CA GLY A 250 -8.74 14.20 -6.50
C GLY A 250 -7.53 13.36 -6.07
N SER A 251 -7.70 12.05 -5.95
CA SER A 251 -6.61 11.13 -5.62
C SER A 251 -5.56 11.03 -6.73
N ALA A 252 -5.97 10.98 -8.01
CA ALA A 252 -5.02 11.00 -9.13
C ALA A 252 -4.24 12.30 -9.22
N VAL A 253 -4.92 13.45 -9.03
CA VAL A 253 -4.29 14.78 -9.01
C VAL A 253 -3.33 14.89 -7.83
N LEU A 254 -3.73 14.47 -6.64
CA LEU A 254 -2.88 14.48 -5.45
C LEU A 254 -1.65 13.58 -5.63
N ALA A 255 -1.82 12.35 -6.12
CA ALA A 255 -0.69 11.46 -6.41
C ALA A 255 0.28 12.10 -7.40
N THR A 256 -0.23 12.71 -8.48
CA THR A 256 0.58 13.43 -9.46
C THR A 256 1.34 14.60 -8.82
N GLY A 257 0.65 15.42 -8.03
CA GLY A 257 1.24 16.55 -7.31
C GLY A 257 2.31 16.13 -6.31
N LEU A 258 2.12 15.03 -5.59
CA LEU A 258 3.13 14.46 -4.70
C LEU A 258 4.33 13.91 -5.48
N GLY A 259 4.09 13.14 -6.55
CA GLY A 259 5.13 12.55 -7.40
C GLY A 259 6.03 13.61 -8.03
N ILE A 260 5.43 14.66 -8.61
CA ILE A 260 6.15 15.80 -9.18
C ILE A 260 6.79 16.64 -8.07
N GLY A 261 6.00 17.07 -7.08
CA GLY A 261 6.41 18.03 -6.06
C GLY A 261 7.58 17.52 -5.21
N LEU A 262 7.49 16.31 -4.66
CA LEU A 262 8.56 15.79 -3.81
C LEU A 262 9.85 15.52 -4.59
N THR A 263 9.74 15.11 -5.86
CA THR A 263 10.90 14.86 -6.72
C THR A 263 11.54 16.17 -7.18
N ALA A 264 10.75 17.11 -7.73
CA ALA A 264 11.25 18.38 -8.26
C ALA A 264 11.82 19.31 -7.17
N LEU A 265 11.29 19.23 -5.95
CA LEU A 265 11.79 20.01 -4.81
C LEU A 265 13.02 19.35 -4.14
N GLY A 266 13.51 18.21 -4.63
CA GLY A 266 14.64 17.50 -4.04
C GLY A 266 14.34 16.95 -2.63
N ILE A 267 13.06 16.67 -2.33
CA ILE A 267 12.65 16.08 -1.05
C ILE A 267 12.74 14.55 -1.11
N ALA A 268 12.47 13.97 -2.28
CA ALA A 268 12.58 12.53 -2.52
C ALA A 268 13.37 12.25 -3.82
N PRO A 269 14.13 11.15 -3.89
CA PRO A 269 14.90 10.82 -5.08
C PRO A 269 14.00 10.51 -6.29
N PRO A 270 14.52 10.58 -7.53
CA PRO A 270 13.76 10.29 -8.75
C PRO A 270 13.01 8.94 -8.77
N ALA A 271 13.52 7.93 -8.07
CA ALA A 271 12.84 6.63 -7.94
C ALA A 271 11.44 6.75 -7.30
N TYR A 272 11.20 7.76 -6.45
CA TYR A 272 9.89 8.03 -5.85
C TYR A 272 8.88 8.44 -6.92
N GLY A 273 9.20 9.47 -7.71
CA GLY A 273 8.34 9.96 -8.78
C GLY A 273 8.09 8.89 -9.86
N MET A 274 9.11 8.09 -10.21
CA MET A 274 8.95 6.94 -11.12
C MET A 274 8.00 5.87 -10.56
N THR A 275 8.01 5.65 -9.26
CA THR A 275 7.09 4.71 -8.61
C THR A 275 5.65 5.22 -8.61
N ILE A 276 5.45 6.52 -8.36
CA ILE A 276 4.14 7.14 -8.50
C ILE A 276 3.65 7.07 -9.95
N ALA A 277 4.54 7.28 -10.93
CA ALA A 277 4.22 7.13 -12.34
C ALA A 277 3.72 5.71 -12.65
N TRP A 278 4.44 4.68 -12.18
CA TRP A 278 4.03 3.28 -12.30
C TRP A 278 2.64 3.02 -11.72
N ALA A 279 2.35 3.53 -10.53
CA ALA A 279 1.06 3.36 -9.87
C ALA A 279 -0.08 4.06 -10.64
N LEU A 280 0.15 5.28 -11.13
CA LEU A 280 -0.83 6.02 -11.94
C LEU A 280 -1.11 5.29 -13.26
N LEU A 281 -0.07 4.83 -13.96
CA LEU A 281 -0.20 4.06 -15.19
C LEU A 281 -1.06 2.80 -14.97
N ALA A 282 -0.83 2.09 -13.88
CA ALA A 282 -1.60 0.92 -13.50
C ALA A 282 -3.09 1.22 -13.26
N VAL A 283 -3.41 2.32 -12.57
CA VAL A 283 -4.80 2.73 -12.35
C VAL A 283 -5.45 3.12 -13.68
N GLY A 284 -4.78 3.92 -14.50
CA GLY A 284 -5.29 4.33 -15.81
C GLY A 284 -5.55 3.15 -16.75
N ASN A 285 -4.75 2.09 -16.67
CA ASN A 285 -4.91 0.90 -17.51
C ASN A 285 -6.10 0.00 -17.09
N ASN A 286 -6.51 0.01 -15.83
CA ASN A 286 -7.59 -0.85 -15.33
C ASN A 286 -8.95 -0.13 -15.25
N THR A 287 -9.05 1.06 -15.83
CA THR A 287 -10.31 1.77 -15.95
C THR A 287 -11.20 1.12 -17.01
N LYS A 288 -11.98 0.11 -16.60
CA LYS A 288 -12.96 -0.56 -17.46
C LYS A 288 -14.20 0.34 -17.66
N ALA A 289 -14.69 0.38 -18.89
CA ALA A 289 -16.07 0.73 -19.20
C ALA A 289 -16.98 -0.46 -18.84
N ASN A 290 -18.24 -0.20 -18.45
CA ASN A 290 -19.24 -1.14 -17.89
C ASN A 290 -19.35 -1.11 -16.36
N ARG A 291 -19.37 0.09 -15.79
CA ARG A 291 -19.73 0.35 -14.38
C ARG A 291 -21.24 0.51 -14.25
N GLU A 292 -21.74 0.31 -13.03
CA GLU A 292 -23.18 0.28 -12.70
C GLU A 292 -23.93 1.58 -13.03
N SER A 293 -23.24 2.72 -13.14
CA SER A 293 -23.85 4.00 -13.47
C SER A 293 -23.07 4.79 -14.52
N ASP A 294 -23.80 5.62 -15.28
CA ASP A 294 -23.22 6.53 -16.28
C ASP A 294 -22.22 7.52 -15.67
N ALA A 295 -22.50 7.99 -14.45
CA ALA A 295 -21.58 8.87 -13.73
C ALA A 295 -20.23 8.18 -13.48
N LEU A 296 -20.24 6.92 -13.06
CA LEU A 296 -19.03 6.14 -12.85
C LEU A 296 -18.32 5.82 -14.17
N ASN A 297 -19.06 5.53 -15.25
CA ASN A 297 -18.48 5.29 -16.58
C ASN A 297 -17.78 6.55 -17.13
N ASN A 298 -18.44 7.71 -17.06
CA ASN A 298 -17.87 8.98 -17.50
C ASN A 298 -16.69 9.39 -16.61
N GLY A 299 -16.82 9.24 -15.29
CA GLY A 299 -15.75 9.50 -14.33
C GLY A 299 -14.53 8.62 -14.58
N ALA A 300 -14.74 7.35 -14.92
CA ALA A 300 -13.70 6.42 -15.33
C ALA A 300 -12.90 6.92 -16.55
N MET A 301 -13.57 7.40 -17.60
CA MET A 301 -12.88 7.94 -18.78
C MET A 301 -11.97 9.13 -18.44
N VAL A 302 -12.44 10.05 -17.60
CA VAL A 302 -11.62 11.17 -17.11
C VAL A 302 -10.46 10.67 -16.24
N MET A 303 -10.72 9.71 -15.34
CA MET A 303 -9.71 9.11 -14.48
C MET A 303 -8.57 8.49 -15.28
N LYS A 304 -8.90 7.76 -16.35
CA LYS A 304 -7.93 7.19 -17.29
C LYS A 304 -6.98 8.27 -17.81
N THR A 305 -7.53 9.37 -18.34
CA THR A 305 -6.74 10.49 -18.86
C THR A 305 -5.87 11.13 -17.78
N LEU A 306 -6.43 11.43 -16.60
CA LEU A 306 -5.69 12.01 -15.47
C LEU A 306 -4.50 11.13 -15.07
N CYS A 307 -4.71 9.82 -14.99
CA CYS A 307 -3.67 8.85 -14.66
C CYS A 307 -2.56 8.78 -15.72
N PHE A 308 -2.89 8.74 -17.01
CA PHE A 308 -1.86 8.71 -18.06
C PHE A 308 -1.05 10.00 -18.11
N VAL A 309 -1.71 11.15 -18.03
CA VAL A 309 -1.04 12.46 -17.99
C VAL A 309 -0.18 12.58 -16.74
N GLY A 310 -0.72 12.25 -15.58
CA GLY A 310 0.01 12.28 -14.31
C GLY A 310 1.21 11.33 -14.30
N SER A 311 1.06 10.12 -14.84
CA SER A 311 2.16 9.18 -15.01
C SER A 311 3.27 9.74 -15.90
N ALA A 312 2.92 10.28 -17.06
CA ALA A 312 3.90 10.86 -17.98
C ALA A 312 4.64 12.05 -17.35
N ALA A 313 3.92 12.92 -16.63
CA ALA A 313 4.50 14.07 -15.96
C ALA A 313 5.45 13.66 -14.82
N CYS A 314 5.03 12.70 -13.97
CA CYS A 314 5.90 12.17 -12.90
C CYS A 314 7.17 11.53 -13.47
N ALA A 315 7.05 10.76 -14.55
CA ALA A 315 8.19 10.13 -15.21
C ALA A 315 9.14 11.16 -15.83
N ALA A 316 8.60 12.17 -16.51
CA ALA A 316 9.39 13.23 -17.14
C ALA A 316 10.18 14.05 -16.10
N VAL A 317 9.53 14.45 -15.01
CA VAL A 317 10.20 15.19 -13.91
C VAL A 317 11.27 14.32 -13.27
N SER A 318 10.98 13.05 -13.00
CA SER A 318 11.96 12.13 -12.42
C SER A 318 13.18 11.93 -13.32
N ALA A 319 12.96 11.75 -14.62
CA ALA A 319 14.04 11.62 -15.59
C ALA A 319 14.88 12.90 -15.69
N TYR A 320 14.24 14.07 -15.66
CA TYR A 320 14.93 15.35 -15.63
C TYR A 320 15.79 15.52 -14.37
N SER A 321 15.29 15.12 -13.20
CA SER A 321 16.02 15.16 -11.94
C SER A 321 17.18 14.15 -11.84
N MET A 322 17.38 13.29 -12.84
CA MET A 322 18.54 12.39 -12.95
C MET A 322 19.70 13.00 -13.77
N LEU A 323 19.45 14.08 -14.52
CA LEU A 323 20.43 14.78 -15.36
C LEU A 323 21.23 15.81 -14.54
#